data_AF-T1BW28-F1
#
_entry.id   AF-T1BW28-F1
#
_cell.length_a   1.000
_cell.length_b   1.000
_cell.length_c   1.000
_cell.angle_alpha   90.00
_cell.angle_beta   90.00
_cell.angle_gamma   90.00
#
_symmetry.space_group_name_H-M   'P 1'
#
loop_
_entity.id
_entity.type
_entity.pdbx_description
1 polymer ?
#
loop_
_entity_poly.entity_id
_entity_poly.type
_entity_poly.pdbx_seq_one_letter_code
_entity_poly.pdbx_strand_id
1 'polypeptide(L)'
;MAAAGTTAIEVKSGYALSPRGEVALLRLVPALARRSGLRLVPTFLGAHAVPPEAHGDAARYVDALVRDALPRVAREGLARFVDVFCEPGYFSVPDAERLLRAALALGLRVKVHAEEFVRSGGARLAARLRATSADHLLRATPGDYRALAAAGVTAVLLPVTAFASTPTP
;
A
#
# COMPACT_ATOMS: atom_id res chain seq x y z
N MET A 1 6.49 17.23 11.01
CA MET A 1 5.37 17.35 10.04
C MET A 1 4.45 18.51 10.40
N ALA A 2 3.78 18.50 11.56
CA ALA A 2 2.89 19.61 11.98
C ALA A 2 3.58 20.99 11.96
N ALA A 3 4.79 21.10 12.53
CA ALA A 3 5.56 22.34 12.54
C ALA A 3 5.93 22.87 11.14
N ALA A 4 5.86 22.02 10.10
CA ALA A 4 6.09 22.39 8.70
C ALA A 4 4.78 22.67 7.94
N GLY A 5 3.64 22.78 8.63
CA GLY A 5 2.34 23.14 8.05
C GLY A 5 1.46 21.95 7.62
N THR A 6 1.88 20.70 7.82
CA THR A 6 1.06 19.52 7.49
C THR A 6 -0.13 19.38 8.45
N THR A 7 -1.36 19.38 7.93
CA THR A 7 -2.60 19.22 8.72
C THR A 7 -3.28 17.84 8.56
N ALA A 8 -2.96 17.12 7.48
CA ALA A 8 -3.44 15.77 7.22
C ALA A 8 -2.30 14.84 6.76
N ILE A 9 -2.29 13.60 7.25
CA ILE A 9 -1.23 12.62 7.00
C ILE A 9 -1.87 11.27 6.69
N GLU A 10 -1.48 10.63 5.59
CA GLU A 10 -1.71 9.20 5.39
C GLU A 10 -0.70 8.41 6.23
N VAL A 11 -1.17 7.44 7.02
CA VAL A 11 -0.30 6.58 7.85
C VAL A 11 -0.56 5.13 7.47
N LYS A 12 0.50 4.43 7.07
CA LYS A 12 0.43 3.04 6.61
C LYS A 12 0.89 2.10 7.73
N SER A 13 0.27 0.92 7.82
CA SER A 13 0.85 -0.20 8.56
C SER A 13 2.01 -0.83 7.75
N GLY A 14 2.31 -2.11 7.90
CA GLY A 14 3.24 -2.84 7.05
C GLY A 14 4.60 -3.14 7.67
N TYR A 15 4.74 -2.96 8.99
CA TYR A 15 5.97 -3.28 9.71
C TYR A 15 5.80 -4.42 10.72
N ALA A 16 4.56 -4.89 10.97
CA ALA A 16 4.34 -6.02 11.86
C ALA A 16 4.38 -7.37 11.12
N LEU A 17 4.15 -7.34 9.80
CA LEU A 17 4.24 -8.49 8.89
C LEU A 17 3.46 -9.73 9.34
N SER A 18 2.40 -9.54 10.11
CA SER A 18 1.47 -10.60 10.53
C SER A 18 0.04 -10.06 10.57
N PRO A 19 -1.00 -10.86 10.23
CA PRO A 19 -2.38 -10.39 10.24
C PRO A 19 -2.80 -9.72 11.55
N ARG A 20 -2.40 -10.29 12.70
CA ARG A 20 -2.71 -9.75 14.02
C ARG A 20 -1.95 -8.47 14.32
N GLY A 21 -0.65 -8.44 14.02
CA GLY A 21 0.19 -7.28 14.28
C GLY A 21 -0.20 -6.07 13.43
N GLU A 22 -0.56 -6.29 12.17
CA GLU A 22 -1.00 -5.23 11.27
C GLU A 22 -2.30 -4.57 11.76
N VAL A 23 -3.27 -5.38 12.20
CA VAL A 23 -4.50 -4.88 12.85
C VAL A 23 -4.18 -4.13 14.15
N ALA A 24 -3.21 -4.60 14.93
CA ALA A 24 -2.79 -3.92 16.16
C ALA A 24 -2.17 -2.54 15.86
N LEU A 25 -1.33 -2.41 14.82
CA LEU A 25 -0.77 -1.13 14.39
C LEU A 25 -1.87 -0.13 14.00
N LEU A 26 -2.87 -0.56 13.21
CA LEU A 26 -3.96 0.33 12.79
C LEU A 26 -4.80 0.83 13.97
N ARG A 27 -4.99 0.02 15.02
CA ARG A 27 -5.71 0.43 16.24
C ARG A 27 -5.01 1.56 17.02
N LEU A 28 -3.72 1.81 16.78
CA LEU A 28 -2.99 2.93 17.39
C LEU A 28 -3.34 4.28 16.74
N VAL A 29 -3.80 4.28 15.48
CA VAL A 29 -3.97 5.51 14.69
C VAL A 29 -4.98 6.49 15.31
N PRO A 30 -6.16 6.09 15.82
CA PRO A 30 -7.09 7.03 16.45
C PRO A 30 -6.50 7.70 17.70
N ALA A 31 -5.72 6.98 18.51
CA ALA A 31 -5.04 7.55 19.67
C ALA A 31 -3.95 8.55 19.24
N LEU A 32 -3.19 8.23 18.19
CA LEU A 32 -2.18 9.13 17.62
C LEU A 32 -2.80 10.40 17.04
N ALA A 33 -3.94 10.29 16.34
CA ALA A 33 -4.66 11.43 15.79
C ALA A 33 -5.10 12.40 16.90
N ARG A 34 -5.69 11.87 17.98
CA ARG A 34 -6.09 12.67 19.16
C ARG A 34 -4.92 13.37 19.82
N ARG A 35 -3.79 12.66 19.99
CA ARG A 35 -2.59 13.22 20.63
C ARG A 35 -1.89 14.28 19.78
N SER A 36 -1.88 14.12 18.47
CA SER A 36 -1.19 15.03 17.55
C SER A 36 -2.04 16.22 17.11
N GLY A 37 -3.37 16.13 17.21
CA GLY A 37 -4.29 17.12 16.64
C GLY A 37 -4.35 17.08 15.10
N LEU A 38 -3.67 16.12 14.47
CA LEU A 38 -3.62 15.99 13.01
C LEU A 38 -4.70 15.06 12.50
N ARG A 39 -5.19 15.32 11.29
CA ARG A 39 -6.06 14.38 10.58
C ARG A 39 -5.23 13.22 10.04
N LEU A 40 -5.34 12.05 10.66
CA LEU A 40 -4.68 10.84 10.17
C LEU A 40 -5.62 10.00 9.32
N VAL A 41 -5.09 9.49 8.20
CA VAL A 41 -5.81 8.63 7.26
C VAL A 41 -5.12 7.27 7.23
N PRO A 42 -5.67 6.25 7.91
CA PRO A 42 -5.04 4.94 8.00
C PRO A 42 -5.15 4.15 6.70
N THR A 43 -4.05 3.48 6.33
CA THR A 43 -3.94 2.57 5.20
C THR A 43 -3.35 1.24 5.69
N PHE A 44 -4.04 0.14 5.40
CA PHE A 44 -3.53 -1.20 5.66
C PHE A 44 -2.52 -1.58 4.57
N LEU A 45 -1.26 -1.79 4.95
CA LEU A 45 -0.18 -2.22 4.06
C LEU A 45 0.41 -3.55 4.55
N GLY A 46 -0.45 -4.53 4.85
CA GLY A 46 0.02 -5.84 5.32
C GLY A 46 0.96 -6.54 4.33
N ALA A 47 0.74 -6.33 3.03
CA ALA A 47 1.62 -6.82 1.97
C ALA A 47 2.72 -5.79 1.64
N HIS A 48 3.51 -5.41 2.65
CA HIS A 48 4.69 -4.55 2.49
C HIS A 48 5.94 -5.38 2.16
N ALA A 49 6.10 -6.50 2.85
CA ALA A 49 7.14 -7.48 2.64
C ALA A 49 6.63 -8.88 2.99
N VAL A 50 7.27 -9.90 2.45
CA VAL A 50 6.99 -11.29 2.82
C VAL A 50 7.69 -11.57 4.15
N PRO A 51 6.97 -11.98 5.21
CA PRO A 51 7.60 -12.28 6.50
C PRO A 51 8.55 -13.48 6.35
N PRO A 52 9.67 -13.51 7.10
CA PRO A 52 10.61 -14.64 7.08
C PRO A 52 9.92 -15.99 7.35
N GLU A 53 8.90 -16.01 8.22
CA GLU A 53 8.14 -17.21 8.60
C GLU A 53 7.30 -17.78 7.44
N ALA A 54 7.06 -17.01 6.38
CA ALA A 54 6.42 -17.50 5.17
C ALA A 54 7.39 -18.26 4.24
N HIS A 55 8.69 -18.30 4.54
CA HIS A 55 9.70 -19.05 3.78
C HIS A 55 9.67 -18.78 2.27
N GLY A 56 9.40 -17.53 1.87
CA GLY A 56 9.29 -17.11 0.47
C GLY A 56 7.93 -17.36 -0.19
N ASP A 57 6.96 -17.95 0.50
CA ASP A 57 5.62 -18.18 -0.03
C ASP A 57 4.74 -16.92 0.14
N ALA A 58 4.93 -15.96 -0.77
CA ALA A 58 4.19 -14.71 -0.82
C ALA A 58 2.68 -14.95 -1.00
N ALA A 59 2.30 -15.94 -1.81
CA ALA A 59 0.91 -16.27 -2.09
C ALA A 59 0.18 -16.71 -0.82
N ARG A 60 0.76 -17.66 -0.06
CA ARG A 60 0.22 -18.09 1.24
C ARG A 60 0.13 -16.96 2.25
N TYR A 61 1.08 -16.03 2.22
CA TYR A 61 1.00 -14.85 3.08
C TYR A 61 -0.18 -13.95 2.69
N VAL A 62 -0.41 -13.72 1.38
CA VAL A 62 -1.60 -13.02 0.89
C VAL A 62 -2.89 -13.74 1.30
N ASP A 63 -2.95 -15.07 1.24
CA ASP A 63 -4.10 -15.84 1.77
C ASP A 63 -4.41 -15.48 3.21
N ALA A 64 -3.39 -15.42 4.05
CA ALA A 64 -3.54 -15.09 5.46
C ALA A 64 -4.02 -13.65 5.65
N LEU A 65 -3.51 -12.68 4.89
CA LEU A 65 -3.99 -11.30 4.96
C LEU A 65 -5.46 -11.19 4.51
N VAL A 66 -5.83 -11.84 3.41
CA VAL A 66 -7.20 -11.84 2.87
C VAL A 66 -8.18 -12.50 3.84
N ARG A 67 -7.80 -13.64 4.43
CA ARG A 67 -8.67 -14.40 5.33
C ARG A 67 -8.74 -13.79 6.74
N ASP A 68 -7.61 -13.38 7.29
CA ASP A 68 -7.48 -13.12 8.73
C ASP A 68 -7.42 -11.63 9.08
N ALA A 69 -6.91 -10.77 8.17
CA ALA A 69 -6.73 -9.33 8.42
C ALA A 69 -7.83 -8.48 7.78
N LEU A 70 -8.04 -8.58 6.46
CA LEU A 70 -8.95 -7.69 5.73
C LEU A 70 -10.38 -7.66 6.29
N PRO A 71 -11.02 -8.79 6.67
CA PRO A 71 -12.36 -8.76 7.24
C PRO A 71 -12.42 -7.99 8.56
N ARG A 72 -11.36 -8.06 9.37
CA ARG A 72 -11.25 -7.32 10.63
C ARG A 72 -11.06 -5.84 10.36
N VAL A 73 -10.16 -5.48 9.45
CA VAL A 73 -9.90 -4.09 9.04
C VAL A 73 -11.18 -3.43 8.56
N ALA A 74 -11.94 -4.09 7.69
CA ALA A 74 -13.20 -3.58 7.16
C ALA A 74 -14.28 -3.46 8.24
N ARG A 75 -14.54 -4.55 8.98
CA ARG A 75 -15.61 -4.60 10.00
C ARG A 75 -15.39 -3.61 11.14
N GLU A 76 -14.13 -3.41 11.55
CA GLU A 76 -13.78 -2.49 12.63
C GLU A 76 -13.49 -1.06 12.13
N GLY A 77 -13.58 -0.81 10.81
CA GLY A 77 -13.34 0.51 10.22
C GLY A 77 -11.92 1.04 10.42
N LEU A 78 -10.91 0.16 10.47
CA LEU A 78 -9.55 0.50 10.90
C LEU A 78 -8.72 1.19 9.82
N ALA A 79 -9.06 1.02 8.55
CA ALA A 79 -8.34 1.64 7.43
C ALA A 79 -9.31 2.17 6.38
N ARG A 80 -8.92 3.26 5.73
CA ARG A 80 -9.62 3.82 4.56
C ARG A 80 -9.15 3.17 3.26
N PHE A 81 -7.90 2.74 3.23
CA PHE A 81 -7.26 2.15 2.07
C PHE A 81 -6.56 0.82 2.40
N VAL A 82 -6.39 -0.02 1.39
CA VAL A 82 -5.46 -1.15 1.36
C VAL A 82 -4.40 -0.87 0.30
N ASP A 83 -3.15 -1.15 0.63
CA ASP A 83 -1.99 -0.91 -0.21
C ASP A 83 -1.14 -2.18 -0.29
N VAL A 84 -0.28 -2.26 -1.30
CA VAL A 84 0.60 -3.41 -1.56
C VAL A 84 1.87 -2.95 -2.23
N PHE A 85 2.99 -3.57 -1.86
CA PHE A 85 4.25 -3.39 -2.55
C PHE A 85 4.42 -4.39 -3.68
N CYS A 86 4.06 -3.96 -4.90
CA CYS A 86 4.05 -4.80 -6.10
C CYS A 86 5.41 -4.76 -6.81
N GLU A 87 6.33 -5.63 -6.40
CA GLU A 87 7.73 -5.64 -6.85
C GLU A 87 8.35 -7.05 -6.80
N PRO A 88 9.26 -7.44 -7.71
CA PRO A 88 10.00 -8.68 -7.64
C PRO A 88 10.77 -8.81 -6.33
N GLY A 89 10.72 -10.01 -5.73
CA GLY A 89 11.23 -10.25 -4.38
C GLY A 89 10.25 -9.88 -3.26
N TYR A 90 9.14 -9.21 -3.60
CA TYR A 90 8.06 -8.86 -2.69
C TYR A 90 6.75 -9.54 -3.14
N PHE A 91 5.80 -8.80 -3.71
CA PHE A 91 4.54 -9.36 -4.22
C PHE A 91 4.43 -9.21 -5.73
N SER A 92 4.03 -10.32 -6.39
CA SER A 92 3.77 -10.31 -7.82
C SER A 92 2.47 -9.57 -8.17
N VAL A 93 2.26 -9.24 -9.45
CA VAL A 93 0.98 -8.66 -9.92
C VAL A 93 -0.22 -9.56 -9.57
N PRO A 94 -0.17 -10.90 -9.75
CA PRO A 94 -1.24 -11.78 -9.30
C PRO A 94 -1.51 -11.73 -7.79
N ASP A 95 -0.47 -11.72 -6.96
CA ASP A 95 -0.60 -11.63 -5.49
C ASP A 95 -1.26 -10.31 -5.08
N ALA A 96 -0.76 -9.20 -5.65
CA ALA A 96 -1.30 -7.87 -5.45
C ALA A 96 -2.76 -7.79 -5.90
N GLU A 97 -3.09 -8.26 -7.12
CA GLU A 97 -4.45 -8.22 -7.64
C GLU A 97 -5.42 -8.99 -6.73
N ARG A 98 -5.01 -10.15 -6.23
CA ARG A 98 -5.83 -10.96 -5.33
C ARG A 98 -6.13 -10.24 -4.02
N LEU A 99 -5.11 -9.65 -3.39
CA LEU A 99 -5.30 -8.86 -2.16
C LEU A 99 -6.22 -7.66 -2.39
N LEU A 100 -5.95 -6.89 -3.44
CA LEU A 100 -6.67 -5.65 -3.72
C LEU A 100 -8.12 -5.90 -4.15
N ARG A 101 -8.39 -6.97 -4.91
CA ARG A 101 -9.78 -7.37 -5.22
C ARG A 101 -10.56 -7.77 -3.98
N ALA A 102 -9.95 -8.50 -3.05
CA ALA A 102 -10.58 -8.84 -1.79
C ALA A 102 -10.87 -7.58 -0.95
N ALA A 103 -9.95 -6.61 -0.93
CA ALA A 103 -10.16 -5.33 -0.26
C ALA A 103 -11.34 -4.55 -0.87
N LEU A 104 -11.40 -4.46 -2.21
CA LEU A 104 -12.50 -3.82 -2.93
C LEU A 104 -13.86 -4.47 -2.63
N ALA A 105 -13.91 -5.81 -2.56
CA ALA A 105 -15.12 -6.54 -2.23
C ALA A 105 -15.64 -6.25 -0.80
N LEU A 106 -14.76 -5.80 0.09
CA LEU A 106 -15.09 -5.37 1.46
C LEU A 106 -15.38 -3.86 1.56
N GLY A 107 -15.45 -3.14 0.43
CA GLY A 107 -15.72 -1.70 0.39
C GLY A 107 -14.53 -0.81 0.73
N LEU A 108 -13.32 -1.39 0.86
CA LEU A 108 -12.09 -0.62 1.06
C LEU A 108 -11.60 -0.08 -0.29
N ARG A 109 -10.98 1.10 -0.28
CA ARG A 109 -10.28 1.61 -1.46
C ARG A 109 -8.87 1.06 -1.54
N VAL A 110 -8.30 1.06 -2.73
CA VAL A 110 -6.98 0.46 -2.97
C VAL A 110 -5.95 1.47 -3.47
N LYS A 111 -4.69 1.22 -3.13
CA LYS A 111 -3.49 1.92 -3.59
C LYS A 111 -2.43 0.87 -3.95
N VAL A 112 -1.38 1.28 -4.66
CA VAL A 112 -0.30 0.37 -5.07
C VAL A 112 1.03 1.13 -5.00
N HIS A 113 2.02 0.60 -4.27
CA HIS A 113 3.42 0.96 -4.50
C HIS A 113 3.89 0.22 -5.75
N ALA A 114 4.27 0.98 -6.78
CA ALA A 114 4.47 0.46 -8.12
C ALA A 114 5.70 1.05 -8.80
N GLU A 115 6.39 0.20 -9.55
CA GLU A 115 7.51 0.57 -10.42
C GLU A 115 8.63 1.33 -9.67
N GLU A 116 8.97 0.92 -8.45
CA GLU A 116 9.98 1.61 -7.62
C GLU A 116 11.40 1.30 -8.11
N PHE A 117 11.75 0.02 -8.23
CA PHE A 117 13.09 -0.43 -8.61
C PHE A 117 13.13 -0.99 -10.03
N VAL A 118 12.09 -1.71 -10.44
CA VAL A 118 11.93 -2.25 -11.81
C VAL A 118 10.51 -2.04 -12.32
N ARG A 119 10.28 -2.30 -13.61
CA ARG A 119 8.94 -2.21 -14.20
C ARG A 119 8.20 -3.54 -14.07
N SER A 120 7.40 -3.66 -13.04
CA SER A 120 6.73 -4.86 -12.52
C SER A 120 5.29 -4.98 -12.97
N GLY A 121 4.68 -3.89 -13.44
CA GLY A 121 3.29 -3.85 -13.92
C GLY A 121 2.28 -3.43 -12.85
N GLY A 122 2.74 -3.03 -11.66
CA GLY A 122 1.90 -2.49 -10.59
C GLY A 122 1.12 -1.24 -11.01
N ALA A 123 1.68 -0.37 -11.86
CA ALA A 123 0.98 0.81 -12.36
C ALA A 123 -0.19 0.44 -13.29
N ARG A 124 -0.02 -0.61 -14.11
CA ARG A 124 -1.10 -1.15 -14.94
C ARG A 124 -2.17 -1.83 -14.13
N LEU A 125 -1.79 -2.55 -13.07
CA LEU A 125 -2.73 -3.10 -12.10
C LEU A 125 -3.54 -1.99 -11.42
N ALA A 126 -2.89 -0.93 -10.93
CA ALA A 126 -3.54 0.21 -10.31
C ALA A 126 -4.57 0.86 -11.24
N ALA A 127 -4.23 1.06 -12.51
CA ALA A 127 -5.16 1.56 -13.53
C ALA A 127 -6.34 0.60 -13.74
N ARG A 128 -6.09 -0.71 -13.89
CA ARG A 128 -7.13 -1.74 -14.08
C ARG A 128 -8.13 -1.77 -12.92
N LEU A 129 -7.65 -1.63 -11.70
CA LEU A 129 -8.47 -1.63 -10.49
C LEU A 129 -9.04 -0.26 -10.12
N ARG A 130 -8.76 0.79 -10.92
CA ARG A 130 -9.10 2.19 -10.61
C ARG A 130 -8.70 2.56 -9.18
N ALA A 131 -7.46 2.22 -8.82
CA ALA A 131 -6.89 2.53 -7.51
C ALA A 131 -6.94 4.04 -7.24
N THR A 132 -6.93 4.42 -5.96
CA THR A 132 -6.90 5.84 -5.58
C THR A 132 -5.58 6.49 -6.02
N SER A 133 -4.47 5.75 -5.89
CA SER A 133 -3.18 6.18 -6.40
C SER A 133 -2.27 5.00 -6.75
N ALA A 134 -1.25 5.31 -7.54
CA ALA A 134 -0.04 4.53 -7.69
C ALA A 134 1.15 5.38 -7.22
N ASP A 135 1.96 4.81 -6.32
CA ASP A 135 2.99 5.50 -5.56
C ASP A 135 4.39 5.04 -6.08
N HIS A 136 5.43 5.88 -5.98
CA HIS A 136 6.79 5.74 -6.56
C HIS A 136 6.92 6.06 -8.04
N LEU A 137 6.69 5.08 -8.92
CA LEU A 137 6.69 5.23 -10.39
C LEU A 137 8.04 5.60 -11.04
N LEU A 138 9.19 5.30 -10.40
CA LEU A 138 10.51 5.62 -10.94
C LEU A 138 10.80 4.88 -12.27
N ARG A 139 10.29 3.66 -12.42
CA ARG A 139 10.50 2.80 -13.60
C ARG A 139 9.26 2.69 -14.48
N ALA A 140 8.25 3.51 -14.22
CA ALA A 140 7.06 3.59 -15.06
C ALA A 140 7.39 4.17 -16.44
N THR A 141 6.60 3.79 -17.44
CA THR A 141 6.76 4.26 -18.83
C THR A 141 5.68 5.28 -19.19
N PRO A 142 5.85 6.03 -20.31
CA PRO A 142 4.79 6.87 -20.86
C PRO A 142 3.47 6.11 -21.08
N GLY A 143 3.53 4.83 -21.41
CA GLY A 143 2.35 3.98 -21.54
C GLY A 143 1.62 3.78 -20.20
N ASP A 144 2.37 3.61 -19.11
CA ASP A 144 1.81 3.43 -17.78
C ASP A 144 1.17 4.72 -17.27
N TYR A 145 1.81 5.88 -17.49
CA TYR A 145 1.21 7.19 -17.16
C TYR A 145 -0.10 7.45 -17.91
N ARG A 146 -0.16 7.12 -19.20
CA ARG A 146 -1.42 7.21 -19.97
C ARG A 146 -2.51 6.32 -19.39
N ALA A 147 -2.15 5.12 -18.92
CA ALA A 147 -3.11 4.21 -18.29
C ALA A 147 -3.67 4.76 -16.98
N LEU A 148 -2.79 5.28 -16.12
CA LEU A 148 -3.17 5.88 -14.84
C LEU A 148 -4.08 7.10 -15.06
N ALA A 149 -3.69 7.99 -15.99
CA ALA A 149 -4.49 9.16 -16.34
C ALA A 149 -5.88 8.78 -16.86
N ALA A 150 -5.97 7.82 -17.79
CA ALA A 150 -7.26 7.36 -18.33
C ALA A 150 -8.15 6.70 -17.26
N ALA A 151 -7.56 6.07 -16.25
CA ALA A 151 -8.29 5.43 -15.15
C ALA A 151 -8.65 6.40 -14.00
N GLY A 152 -8.13 7.63 -14.01
CA GLY A 152 -8.31 8.61 -12.93
C GLY A 152 -7.49 8.29 -11.67
N VAL A 153 -6.36 7.59 -11.82
CA VAL A 153 -5.48 7.21 -10.71
C VAL A 153 -4.45 8.30 -10.47
N THR A 154 -4.35 8.77 -9.22
CA THR A 154 -3.34 9.77 -8.85
C THR A 154 -1.94 9.16 -8.88
N ALA A 155 -0.99 9.80 -9.57
CA ALA A 155 0.42 9.45 -9.49
C ALA A 155 1.07 10.16 -8.28
N VAL A 156 1.54 9.42 -7.29
CA VAL A 156 2.21 9.96 -6.09
C VAL A 156 3.71 9.76 -6.22
N LEU A 157 4.43 10.86 -6.43
CA LEU A 157 5.88 10.85 -6.56
C LEU A 157 6.55 10.95 -5.18
N LEU A 158 7.57 10.14 -4.94
CA LEU A 158 8.29 10.05 -3.67
C LEU A 158 9.78 10.42 -3.87
N PRO A 159 10.09 11.71 -4.09
CA PRO A 159 11.43 12.15 -4.49
C PRO A 159 12.50 11.90 -3.42
N VAL A 160 12.13 11.89 -2.13
CA VAL A 160 13.08 11.61 -1.03
C VAL A 160 13.54 10.15 -1.07
N THR A 161 12.63 9.21 -1.32
CA THR A 161 13.01 7.80 -1.52
C THR A 161 13.90 7.67 -2.75
N ALA A 162 13.51 8.28 -3.88
CA ALA A 162 14.34 8.26 -5.09
C ALA A 162 15.77 8.74 -4.82
N PHE A 163 15.92 9.86 -4.09
CA PHE A 163 17.22 10.41 -3.72
C PHE A 163 18.03 9.48 -2.80
N ALA A 164 17.38 8.88 -1.78
CA ALA A 164 18.04 8.04 -0.79
C ALA A 164 18.37 6.63 -1.30
N SER A 165 17.63 6.11 -2.27
CA SER A 165 17.75 4.75 -2.81
C SER A 165 18.68 4.66 -4.02
N THR A 166 19.00 5.78 -4.68
CA THR A 166 20.04 5.80 -5.70
C THR A 166 21.42 5.70 -5.05
N PRO A 167 22.28 4.74 -5.46
CA PRO A 167 23.67 4.74 -5.06
C PRO A 167 24.29 6.10 -5.39
N THR A 168 24.92 6.73 -4.41
CA THR A 168 25.79 7.87 -4.69
C THR A 168 26.91 7.40 -5.63
N PRO A 169 27.22 8.17 -6.69
CA PRO A 169 28.26 7.80 -7.66
C PRO A 169 29.63 7.61 -7.02
#